data_AF-A0A2D6JQT2-F1
#
_entry.id   AF-A0A2D6JQT2-F1
#
_cell.length_a   1.000
_cell.length_b   1.000
_cell.length_c   1.000
_cell.angle_alpha   90.00
_cell.angle_beta   90.00
_cell.angle_gamma   90.00
#
_symmetry.space_group_name_H-M   'P 1'
#
loop_
_entity.id
_entity.type
_entity.pdbx_description
1 polymer ?
#
loop_
_entity_poly.entity_id
_entity_poly.type
_entity_poly.pdbx_seq_one_letter_code
_entity_poly.pdbx_strand_id
1 'polypeptide(L)'
;MHRYARSKSGDFSDKTTVWNSDLYEQCSITLISNLCKVKRERGEAFAHGEFMRRSQTTILTTLAVIASLLFMSQFPSISSVSNIHPDQTDGTPPPNTDTDGDLIPDVHETLFEEWMNWTAVDGRDVIIPGLDKNNASDASTDRDLDGLNATEEFCWPYPANCTAPGFPRGLTGQLDENSDRIYLDPRVSDTDGDGMPDGYEAYMCHRMGGFDPVALRYTCPSFDPLNGSDLTLDSDNDGFDVNRDGVLSDAERYTAPEEYAHGTPSNFTAELDGLWCYATLPEGAVLKNWPYLPSGANATFHNLLSACTSRAVNPVGEDLWLGTDPLLDDSDRYLWDGFSIRPLYPSFGDGIPDGWEVHFGLDPLNRSNALEDPDADGWDANRDGGISEDLARTETALKVGEALSTLEEYLVHYDNGNTVYPGLKTTLLGDEDGFEAMPLVYDVPETTLAVMHHDIRALEEHDGSVYAMTKYGISVVNHEANTQS
;
A
#
# COMPACT_ATOMS: atom_id res chain seq x y z
N MET A 1 81.54 -12.39 -27.10
CA MET A 1 82.51 -12.91 -28.10
C MET A 1 81.69 -13.63 -29.17
N HIS A 2 81.77 -13.15 -30.43
CA HIS A 2 81.26 -13.72 -31.70
C HIS A 2 79.78 -14.16 -31.80
N ARG A 3 78.91 -13.46 -32.58
CA ARG A 3 78.70 -13.48 -34.06
C ARG A 3 78.33 -14.90 -34.57
N TYR A 4 77.29 -15.15 -35.38
CA TYR A 4 76.87 -14.61 -36.70
C TYR A 4 75.39 -15.03 -36.95
N ALA A 5 74.47 -14.16 -37.40
CA ALA A 5 74.01 -13.88 -38.79
C ALA A 5 73.11 -14.98 -39.41
N ARG A 6 72.09 -14.75 -40.26
CA ARG A 6 71.73 -13.64 -41.17
C ARG A 6 70.31 -13.93 -41.73
N SER A 7 69.33 -13.03 -41.58
CA SER A 7 68.61 -12.23 -42.60
C SER A 7 68.04 -12.88 -43.88
N LYS A 8 66.75 -12.60 -44.13
CA LYS A 8 66.08 -12.06 -45.35
C LYS A 8 64.72 -12.74 -45.54
N SER A 9 63.63 -12.13 -46.01
CA SER A 9 63.17 -10.77 -46.34
C SER A 9 61.84 -10.99 -47.08
N GLY A 10 60.76 -10.26 -46.81
CA GLY A 10 59.55 -10.37 -47.63
C GLY A 10 58.34 -9.68 -47.03
N ASP A 11 58.05 -8.52 -47.58
CA ASP A 11 57.12 -7.49 -47.14
C ASP A 11 55.64 -7.73 -47.54
N PHE A 12 54.76 -7.04 -46.80
CA PHE A 12 53.47 -6.42 -47.16
C PHE A 12 52.13 -7.18 -47.38
N SER A 13 51.19 -6.73 -46.53
CA SER A 13 49.82 -6.22 -46.77
C SER A 13 48.59 -7.15 -46.69
N ASP A 14 47.91 -7.04 -45.54
CA ASP A 14 46.62 -6.35 -45.35
C ASP A 14 45.30 -6.94 -45.90
N LYS A 15 44.28 -6.87 -45.00
CA LYS A 15 42.80 -6.89 -45.18
C LYS A 15 42.02 -8.22 -45.02
N THR A 16 41.39 -8.32 -43.83
CA THR A 16 39.92 -8.36 -43.57
C THR A 16 39.02 -8.67 -44.79
N THR A 17 37.98 -9.49 -44.75
CA THR A 17 36.78 -9.69 -43.89
C THR A 17 36.06 -10.94 -44.47
N VAL A 18 35.11 -11.66 -43.87
CA VAL A 18 33.68 -11.37 -43.64
C VAL A 18 33.06 -12.70 -43.15
N TRP A 19 32.16 -12.60 -42.18
CA TRP A 19 31.29 -13.63 -41.62
C TRP A 19 30.16 -14.07 -42.56
N ASN A 20 29.59 -15.26 -42.35
CA ASN A 20 28.18 -15.45 -42.68
C ASN A 20 27.45 -16.26 -41.61
N SER A 21 26.41 -15.61 -41.11
CA SER A 21 25.35 -16.01 -40.19
C SER A 21 24.31 -16.91 -40.88
N ASP A 22 23.53 -17.64 -40.06
CA ASP A 22 22.07 -17.76 -40.25
C ASP A 22 21.42 -18.24 -38.95
N LEU A 23 20.61 -17.37 -38.33
CA LEU A 23 19.48 -17.73 -37.46
C LEU A 23 18.40 -16.64 -37.67
N TYR A 24 17.17 -17.10 -37.92
CA TYR A 24 15.97 -16.29 -38.05
C TYR A 24 15.13 -16.47 -36.78
N GLU A 25 14.64 -15.36 -36.19
CA GLU A 25 13.25 -15.23 -35.76
C GLU A 25 12.88 -13.75 -35.65
N GLN A 26 11.68 -13.42 -36.13
CA GLN A 26 11.12 -12.08 -36.23
C GLN A 26 10.15 -11.81 -35.07
N CYS A 27 10.28 -10.65 -34.42
CA CYS A 27 9.15 -9.91 -33.85
C CYS A 27 9.35 -8.42 -34.17
N SER A 28 8.42 -7.86 -34.93
CA SER A 28 8.43 -6.49 -35.44
C SER A 28 7.65 -5.54 -34.53
N ILE A 29 8.26 -4.42 -34.12
CA ILE A 29 7.54 -3.25 -33.59
C ILE A 29 7.67 -2.09 -34.59
N THR A 30 6.54 -1.50 -34.93
CA THR A 30 6.38 -0.42 -35.91
C THR A 30 6.46 0.94 -35.20
N LEU A 31 7.40 1.79 -35.59
CA LEU A 31 7.51 3.18 -35.14
C LEU A 31 6.74 4.13 -36.08
N ILE A 32 5.84 4.93 -35.52
CA ILE A 32 5.24 6.08 -36.21
C ILE A 32 5.78 7.37 -35.59
N SER A 33 6.49 8.15 -36.42
CA SER A 33 6.95 9.50 -36.12
C SER A 33 5.84 10.53 -36.33
N ASN A 34 5.80 11.57 -35.51
CA ASN A 34 5.43 12.90 -36.02
C ASN A 34 6.13 14.05 -35.28
N LEU A 35 6.75 14.89 -36.09
CA LEU A 35 7.33 16.19 -35.79
C LEU A 35 6.23 17.24 -35.59
N CYS A 36 6.41 18.15 -34.63
CA CYS A 36 6.06 19.56 -34.87
C CYS A 36 6.90 20.53 -34.04
N LYS A 37 7.61 21.42 -34.74
CA LYS A 37 8.30 22.61 -34.22
C LYS A 37 7.28 23.72 -34.01
N VAL A 38 7.30 24.41 -32.88
CA VAL A 38 6.70 25.76 -32.75
C VAL A 38 7.76 26.77 -32.34
N LYS A 39 7.76 27.85 -33.12
CA LYS A 39 8.71 28.94 -33.23
C LYS A 39 8.38 30.02 -32.18
N ARG A 40 9.39 30.49 -31.45
CA ARG A 40 9.30 31.58 -30.46
C ARG A 40 9.68 32.90 -31.14
N GLU A 41 8.77 33.88 -31.17
CA GLU A 41 9.07 35.26 -31.58
C GLU A 41 8.63 36.25 -30.49
N ARG A 42 9.49 37.25 -30.24
CA ARG A 42 9.28 38.45 -29.41
C ARG A 42 8.70 39.58 -30.28
N GLY A 43 7.84 40.42 -29.72
CA GLY A 43 7.40 41.69 -30.31
C GLY A 43 6.95 42.70 -29.25
N GLU A 44 7.32 43.96 -29.44
CA GLU A 44 7.26 45.10 -28.52
C GLU A 44 5.91 45.86 -28.50
N ALA A 45 5.56 46.38 -27.31
CA ALA A 45 5.16 47.75 -26.92
C ALA A 45 3.99 48.59 -27.53
N PHE A 46 3.26 49.21 -26.57
CA PHE A 46 2.48 50.48 -26.51
C PHE A 46 1.13 50.67 -27.24
N ALA A 47 0.08 51.02 -26.47
CA ALA A 47 -0.45 52.41 -26.37
C ALA A 47 -1.61 52.58 -25.35
N HIS A 48 -1.76 53.83 -24.90
CA HIS A 48 -2.63 54.44 -23.89
C HIS A 48 -4.15 54.36 -24.11
N GLY A 49 -4.95 54.37 -23.02
CA GLY A 49 -6.39 54.64 -23.08
C GLY A 49 -7.14 54.71 -21.73
N GLU A 50 -7.20 55.91 -21.16
CA GLU A 50 -8.23 56.54 -20.29
C GLU A 50 -8.79 55.93 -18.97
N PHE A 51 -8.95 56.84 -18.02
CA PHE A 51 -9.36 56.72 -16.61
C PHE A 51 -10.84 56.36 -16.40
N MET A 52 -11.12 55.41 -15.50
CA MET A 52 -12.36 55.40 -14.69
C MET A 52 -12.09 55.00 -13.23
N ARG A 53 -12.78 55.68 -12.31
CA ARG A 53 -12.56 55.73 -10.85
C ARG A 53 -12.83 54.39 -10.14
N ARG A 54 -11.78 53.79 -9.58
CA ARG A 54 -11.70 52.47 -8.90
C ARG A 54 -12.45 52.29 -7.56
N SER A 55 -13.30 53.22 -7.10
CA SER A 55 -13.85 53.13 -5.73
C SER A 55 -15.34 52.78 -5.65
N GLN A 56 -16.11 52.85 -6.74
CA GLN A 56 -17.56 52.61 -6.71
C GLN A 56 -17.95 51.25 -7.30
N THR A 57 -17.14 50.71 -8.22
CA THR A 57 -17.42 49.42 -8.87
C THR A 57 -17.13 48.22 -7.95
N THR A 58 -16.09 48.30 -7.13
CA THR A 58 -15.70 47.21 -6.21
C THR A 58 -16.71 47.00 -5.09
N ILE A 59 -17.38 48.05 -4.62
CA ILE A 59 -18.41 47.95 -3.56
C ILE A 59 -19.69 47.33 -4.13
N LEU A 60 -20.09 47.69 -5.35
CA LEU A 60 -21.26 47.11 -6.00
C LEU A 60 -21.04 45.64 -6.37
N THR A 61 -19.84 45.25 -6.80
CA THR A 61 -19.53 43.85 -7.09
C THR A 61 -19.42 43.00 -5.82
N THR A 62 -18.85 43.51 -4.72
CA THR A 62 -18.81 42.76 -3.46
C THR A 62 -20.19 42.62 -2.83
N LEU A 63 -21.04 43.66 -2.87
CA LEU A 63 -22.43 43.55 -2.40
C LEU A 63 -23.26 42.59 -3.25
N ALA A 64 -23.05 42.58 -4.57
CA ALA A 64 -23.71 41.63 -5.46
C ALA A 64 -23.27 40.19 -5.14
N VAL A 65 -21.96 39.93 -4.98
CA VAL A 65 -21.44 38.59 -4.64
C VAL A 65 -21.90 38.14 -3.25
N ILE A 66 -21.92 39.02 -2.25
CA ILE A 66 -22.40 38.70 -0.90
C ILE A 66 -23.91 38.44 -0.92
N ALA A 67 -24.70 39.22 -1.68
CA ALA A 67 -26.13 38.97 -1.84
C ALA A 67 -26.38 37.64 -2.58
N SER A 68 -25.62 37.32 -3.63
CA SER A 68 -25.70 36.05 -4.34
C SER A 68 -25.38 34.86 -3.44
N LEU A 69 -24.33 34.94 -2.62
CA LEU A 69 -23.96 33.90 -1.67
C LEU A 69 -25.02 33.72 -0.56
N LEU A 70 -25.63 34.81 -0.08
CA LEU A 70 -26.73 34.76 0.90
C LEU A 70 -28.03 34.17 0.34
N PHE A 71 -28.25 34.24 -0.97
CA PHE A 71 -29.39 33.63 -1.65
C PHE A 71 -29.15 32.15 -2.01
N MET A 72 -27.91 31.72 -2.25
CA MET A 72 -27.63 30.29 -2.52
C MET A 72 -27.55 29.44 -1.25
N SER A 73 -27.35 30.02 -0.07
CA SER A 73 -27.25 29.26 1.19
C SER A 73 -28.58 29.04 1.94
N GLN A 74 -29.72 29.42 1.36
CA GLN A 74 -31.04 29.38 2.04
C GLN A 74 -32.12 28.57 1.32
N PHE A 75 -31.79 27.86 0.24
CA PHE A 75 -32.72 26.92 -0.34
C PHE A 75 -32.45 25.53 0.26
N PRO A 76 -33.33 24.96 1.10
CA PRO A 76 -33.31 23.52 1.30
C PRO A 76 -33.49 22.85 -0.06
N SER A 77 -32.88 21.68 -0.26
CA SER A 77 -33.14 20.83 -1.42
C SER A 77 -34.65 20.56 -1.50
N ILE A 78 -35.33 21.23 -2.44
CA ILE A 78 -36.73 20.99 -2.71
C ILE A 78 -36.77 19.72 -3.56
N SER A 79 -37.22 18.61 -2.98
CA SER A 79 -37.63 17.46 -3.78
C SER A 79 -38.75 17.91 -4.71
N SER A 80 -38.70 17.52 -5.99
CA SER A 80 -39.76 17.88 -6.92
C SER A 80 -41.08 17.27 -6.47
N VAL A 81 -41.99 18.10 -5.94
CA VAL A 81 -43.36 17.68 -5.67
C VAL A 81 -44.03 17.43 -7.02
N SER A 82 -44.45 16.19 -7.27
CA SER A 82 -44.97 15.79 -8.59
C SER A 82 -46.27 16.50 -8.98
N ASN A 83 -47.03 17.05 -8.02
CA ASN A 83 -48.32 17.69 -8.27
C ASN A 83 -48.63 18.82 -7.27
N ILE A 84 -49.25 19.90 -7.77
CA ILE A 84 -49.72 21.07 -6.98
C ILE A 84 -51.15 20.82 -6.44
N HIS A 85 -51.78 19.72 -6.82
CA HIS A 85 -53.13 19.31 -6.42
C HIS A 85 -53.05 18.13 -5.44
N PRO A 86 -53.42 18.31 -4.15
CA PRO A 86 -53.33 17.28 -3.11
C PRO A 86 -54.28 16.08 -3.33
N ASP A 87 -55.18 16.21 -4.28
CA ASP A 87 -56.16 15.22 -4.75
C ASP A 87 -55.63 14.37 -5.93
N GLN A 88 -54.43 14.66 -6.44
CA GLN A 88 -53.71 13.89 -7.46
C GLN A 88 -52.38 13.31 -6.95
N THR A 89 -52.17 13.31 -5.63
CA THR A 89 -51.05 12.60 -5.02
C THR A 89 -51.37 11.10 -5.01
N ASP A 90 -50.36 10.28 -5.25
CA ASP A 90 -50.40 8.82 -5.15
C ASP A 90 -50.64 8.30 -3.72
N GLY A 91 -50.86 9.20 -2.76
CA GLY A 91 -51.03 8.87 -1.36
C GLY A 91 -49.75 8.35 -0.71
N THR A 92 -48.59 8.45 -1.38
CA THR A 92 -47.32 8.13 -0.71
C THR A 92 -47.10 9.15 0.41
N PRO A 93 -46.70 8.70 1.60
CA PRO A 93 -46.37 9.59 2.71
C PRO A 93 -45.32 10.65 2.31
N PRO A 94 -45.23 11.76 3.05
CA PRO A 94 -44.19 12.78 2.84
C PRO A 94 -42.77 12.19 2.70
N PRO A 95 -41.83 12.88 2.01
CA PRO A 95 -40.47 12.38 1.74
C PRO A 95 -39.59 12.07 2.96
N ASN A 96 -40.06 12.37 4.16
CA ASN A 96 -39.37 12.16 5.43
C ASN A 96 -40.27 11.38 6.41
N THR A 97 -41.15 10.55 5.86
CA THR A 97 -41.92 9.60 6.64
C THR A 97 -41.03 8.41 6.95
N ASP A 98 -41.14 7.96 8.18
CA ASP A 98 -40.55 6.76 8.73
C ASP A 98 -41.78 5.90 9.11
N THR A 99 -42.06 4.87 8.31
CA THR A 99 -43.31 4.10 8.34
C THR A 99 -43.34 3.09 9.50
N ASP A 100 -42.20 2.48 9.83
CA ASP A 100 -42.08 1.47 10.87
C ASP A 100 -41.47 1.98 12.19
N GLY A 101 -40.95 3.21 12.19
CA GLY A 101 -40.55 3.95 13.38
C GLY A 101 -39.12 3.66 13.84
N ASP A 102 -38.23 3.21 12.96
CA ASP A 102 -36.84 2.88 13.28
C ASP A 102 -35.85 4.03 13.12
N LEU A 103 -36.37 5.22 12.76
CA LEU A 103 -35.63 6.46 12.57
C LEU A 103 -34.82 6.56 11.29
N ILE A 104 -34.88 5.56 10.39
CA ILE A 104 -34.43 5.66 9.01
C ILE A 104 -35.64 6.15 8.17
N PRO A 105 -35.48 7.17 7.30
CA PRO A 105 -36.58 7.59 6.44
C PRO A 105 -36.86 6.58 5.32
N ASP A 106 -38.15 6.37 4.99
CA ASP A 106 -38.61 5.49 3.91
C ASP A 106 -37.90 5.73 2.57
N VAL A 107 -37.47 6.97 2.30
CA VAL A 107 -36.75 7.35 1.08
C VAL A 107 -35.37 6.71 1.00
N HIS A 108 -34.65 6.61 2.13
CA HIS A 108 -33.36 5.94 2.18
C HIS A 108 -33.54 4.43 2.06
N GLU A 109 -34.55 3.85 2.71
CA GLU A 109 -34.83 2.43 2.58
C GLU A 109 -35.24 2.05 1.15
N THR A 110 -36.03 2.90 0.48
CA THR A 110 -36.41 2.71 -0.93
C THR A 110 -35.18 2.80 -1.86
N LEU A 111 -34.15 3.56 -1.48
CA LEU A 111 -32.90 3.65 -2.26
C LEU A 111 -32.15 2.30 -2.27
N PHE A 112 -32.20 1.58 -1.14
CA PHE A 112 -31.50 0.30 -0.94
C PHE A 112 -32.46 -0.89 -0.81
N GLU A 113 -33.67 -0.83 -1.39
CA GLU A 113 -34.68 -1.90 -1.29
C GLU A 113 -34.31 -3.17 -2.07
N GLU A 114 -33.47 -3.02 -3.09
CA GLU A 114 -33.11 -4.10 -3.99
C GLU A 114 -32.22 -5.13 -3.29
N TRP A 115 -32.44 -6.40 -3.60
CA TRP A 115 -31.60 -7.49 -3.10
C TRP A 115 -30.33 -7.58 -3.94
N MET A 116 -29.20 -7.76 -3.30
CA MET A 116 -27.94 -7.98 -3.98
C MET A 116 -27.68 -9.48 -4.10
N ASN A 117 -27.40 -9.96 -5.33
CA ASN A 117 -27.11 -11.36 -5.60
C ASN A 117 -25.94 -11.54 -6.57
N TRP A 118 -24.90 -12.27 -6.13
CA TRP A 118 -23.75 -12.57 -6.96
C TRP A 118 -23.05 -13.85 -6.51
N THR A 119 -22.09 -14.31 -7.29
CA THR A 119 -21.26 -15.47 -6.95
C THR A 119 -19.87 -14.99 -6.55
N ALA A 120 -19.43 -15.33 -5.35
CA ALA A 120 -18.07 -15.08 -4.89
C ALA A 120 -17.04 -15.86 -5.74
N VAL A 121 -15.77 -15.49 -5.61
CA VAL A 121 -14.65 -16.09 -6.39
C VAL A 121 -14.53 -17.60 -6.19
N ASP A 122 -14.94 -18.10 -5.03
CA ASP A 122 -14.94 -19.52 -4.68
C ASP A 122 -16.20 -20.29 -5.14
N GLY A 123 -17.17 -19.61 -5.76
CA GLY A 123 -18.42 -20.18 -6.25
C GLY A 123 -19.54 -20.27 -5.20
N ARG A 124 -19.39 -19.64 -4.03
CA ARG A 124 -20.51 -19.44 -3.09
C ARG A 124 -21.44 -18.34 -3.59
N ASP A 125 -22.75 -18.55 -3.45
CA ASP A 125 -23.74 -17.51 -3.73
C ASP A 125 -23.81 -16.53 -2.55
N VAL A 126 -23.61 -15.25 -2.82
CA VAL A 126 -23.82 -14.13 -1.89
C VAL A 126 -25.21 -13.58 -2.15
N ILE A 127 -26.04 -13.52 -1.10
CA ILE A 127 -27.40 -12.99 -1.18
C ILE A 127 -27.63 -12.10 0.04
N ILE A 128 -27.74 -10.80 -0.19
CA ILE A 128 -27.94 -9.81 0.88
C ILE A 128 -29.28 -9.13 0.67
N PRO A 129 -30.19 -9.19 1.66
CA PRO A 129 -31.49 -8.56 1.56
C PRO A 129 -31.37 -7.03 1.64
N GLY A 130 -32.11 -6.32 0.79
CA GLY A 130 -32.23 -4.86 0.90
C GLY A 130 -32.97 -4.40 2.16
N LEU A 131 -33.05 -3.08 2.33
CA LEU A 131 -33.83 -2.42 3.38
C LEU A 131 -35.34 -2.55 3.12
N ASP A 132 -36.14 -2.66 4.18
CA ASP A 132 -37.61 -2.74 4.10
C ASP A 132 -38.28 -1.78 5.09
N LYS A 133 -38.89 -0.73 4.54
CA LYS A 133 -39.69 0.31 5.21
C LYS A 133 -40.82 -0.10 6.15
N ASN A 134 -41.08 -1.40 6.25
CA ASN A 134 -42.10 -1.94 7.14
C ASN A 134 -41.49 -2.80 8.26
N ASN A 135 -40.16 -2.92 8.31
CA ASN A 135 -39.42 -3.79 9.20
C ASN A 135 -38.32 -3.07 9.99
N ALA A 136 -38.73 -2.34 11.01
CA ALA A 136 -37.89 -1.60 11.95
C ALA A 136 -36.70 -2.35 12.61
N SER A 137 -36.63 -3.68 12.52
CA SER A 137 -35.49 -4.44 13.06
C SER A 137 -34.25 -4.33 12.19
N ASP A 138 -34.44 -3.95 10.94
CA ASP A 138 -33.46 -4.06 9.90
C ASP A 138 -32.46 -2.87 9.95
N ALA A 139 -32.88 -1.72 10.46
CA ALA A 139 -32.01 -0.58 10.81
C ALA A 139 -30.86 -0.91 11.77
N SER A 140 -31.08 -1.86 12.69
CA SER A 140 -30.08 -2.25 13.70
C SER A 140 -29.22 -3.44 13.29
N THR A 141 -29.50 -4.02 12.12
CA THR A 141 -28.84 -5.23 11.64
C THR A 141 -27.70 -4.83 10.69
N ASP A 142 -26.51 -5.32 10.98
CA ASP A 142 -25.36 -5.35 10.08
C ASP A 142 -25.55 -6.52 9.11
N ARG A 143 -25.76 -6.20 7.81
CA ARG A 143 -26.23 -7.16 6.80
C ARG A 143 -25.10 -7.73 5.94
N ASP A 144 -24.10 -6.92 5.68
CA ASP A 144 -22.89 -7.18 4.90
C ASP A 144 -21.67 -7.46 5.79
N LEU A 145 -21.84 -7.44 7.12
CA LEU A 145 -20.86 -7.88 8.11
C LEU A 145 -19.56 -7.05 8.07
N ASP A 146 -19.71 -5.76 7.79
CA ASP A 146 -18.63 -4.78 7.70
C ASP A 146 -18.34 -4.09 9.05
N GLY A 147 -19.18 -4.31 10.06
CA GLY A 147 -19.05 -3.73 11.39
C GLY A 147 -19.80 -2.43 11.62
N LEU A 148 -20.60 -1.98 10.66
CA LEU A 148 -21.61 -0.92 10.78
C LEU A 148 -23.00 -1.54 10.63
N ASN A 149 -24.01 -0.94 11.28
CA ASN A 149 -25.39 -1.27 10.96
C ASN A 149 -25.99 -0.23 10.01
N ALA A 150 -27.13 -0.57 9.40
CA ALA A 150 -27.82 0.32 8.46
C ALA A 150 -28.09 1.74 9.02
N THR A 151 -28.28 1.91 10.34
CA THR A 151 -28.43 3.24 10.95
C THR A 151 -27.10 4.01 10.98
N GLU A 152 -25.99 3.34 11.33
CA GLU A 152 -24.65 3.90 11.34
C GLU A 152 -24.22 4.35 9.94
N GLU A 153 -24.51 3.52 8.94
CA GLU A 153 -24.28 3.80 7.52
C GLU A 153 -25.12 4.97 7.01
N PHE A 154 -26.43 4.98 7.30
CA PHE A 154 -27.31 6.11 7.01
C PHE A 154 -26.80 7.41 7.65
N CYS A 155 -26.29 7.31 8.88
CA CYS A 155 -25.81 8.46 9.64
C CYS A 155 -24.46 8.98 9.14
N TRP A 156 -23.67 8.19 8.40
CA TRP A 156 -22.33 8.59 7.94
C TRP A 156 -22.37 9.96 7.23
N PRO A 157 -21.43 10.90 7.52
CA PRO A 157 -20.25 10.82 8.41
C PRO A 157 -20.52 11.29 9.86
N TYR A 158 -21.76 11.24 10.33
CA TYR A 158 -22.13 11.55 11.72
C TYR A 158 -22.21 10.27 12.55
N PRO A 159 -22.03 10.33 13.88
CA PRO A 159 -22.30 9.18 14.75
C PRO A 159 -23.76 8.71 14.65
N ALA A 160 -24.02 7.45 15.00
CA ALA A 160 -25.36 6.82 15.03
C ALA A 160 -26.46 7.64 15.73
N ASN A 161 -26.09 8.54 16.64
CA ASN A 161 -27.01 9.46 17.31
C ASN A 161 -27.54 10.59 16.39
N CYS A 162 -27.28 10.54 15.08
CA CYS A 162 -27.75 11.54 14.11
C CYS A 162 -29.28 11.61 14.03
N THR A 163 -29.95 10.50 14.33
CA THR A 163 -31.41 10.35 14.32
C THR A 163 -32.10 10.92 15.56
N ALA A 164 -31.35 11.30 16.60
CA ALA A 164 -31.95 11.77 17.84
C ALA A 164 -32.57 13.17 17.74
N PRO A 165 -33.74 13.40 18.38
CA PRO A 165 -34.41 14.69 18.35
C PRO A 165 -33.55 15.77 19.01
N GLY A 166 -33.07 16.73 18.20
CA GLY A 166 -32.23 17.83 18.65
C GLY A 166 -30.75 17.72 18.25
N PHE A 167 -30.37 16.76 17.41
CA PHE A 167 -29.05 16.71 16.78
C PHE A 167 -28.83 17.99 15.94
N PRO A 168 -27.89 18.88 16.33
CA PRO A 168 -27.79 20.20 15.73
C PRO A 168 -26.83 20.18 14.54
N ARG A 169 -27.23 19.63 13.38
CA ARG A 169 -26.43 19.70 12.14
C ARG A 169 -27.15 19.22 10.87
N GLY A 170 -26.43 19.27 9.74
CA GLY A 170 -26.95 19.16 8.36
C GLY A 170 -27.55 17.80 8.00
N LEU A 171 -27.93 17.65 6.74
CA LEU A 171 -28.45 16.40 6.19
C LEU A 171 -27.34 15.32 6.23
N THR A 172 -27.68 14.07 6.59
CA THR A 172 -26.78 12.90 6.57
C THR A 172 -26.22 12.63 5.17
N GLY A 173 -25.17 11.84 4.99
CA GLY A 173 -24.53 11.57 3.70
C GLY A 173 -23.61 12.69 3.19
N GLN A 174 -22.57 12.32 2.45
CA GLN A 174 -21.62 13.24 1.82
C GLN A 174 -22.19 13.78 0.50
N LEU A 175 -21.71 14.93 0.03
CA LEU A 175 -22.04 15.43 -1.30
C LEU A 175 -20.94 15.03 -2.26
N ASP A 176 -21.33 14.45 -3.40
CA ASP A 176 -20.43 14.16 -4.51
C ASP A 176 -20.08 15.43 -5.31
N GLU A 177 -19.29 15.28 -6.37
CA GLU A 177 -18.94 16.38 -7.28
C GLU A 177 -20.16 17.01 -7.97
N ASN A 178 -21.25 16.26 -8.14
CA ASN A 178 -22.50 16.71 -8.74
C ASN A 178 -23.45 17.38 -7.74
N SER A 179 -23.06 17.47 -6.46
CA SER A 179 -23.91 17.90 -5.34
C SER A 179 -25.09 16.97 -5.06
N ASP A 180 -25.03 15.75 -5.55
CA ASP A 180 -25.89 14.64 -5.16
C ASP A 180 -25.34 14.03 -3.88
N ARG A 181 -26.23 13.40 -3.11
CA ARG A 181 -25.88 12.85 -1.80
C ARG A 181 -25.54 11.37 -1.94
N ILE A 182 -24.38 11.01 -1.44
CA ILE A 182 -23.88 9.64 -1.37
C ILE A 182 -23.91 9.16 0.09
N TYR A 183 -24.11 7.86 0.24
CA TYR A 183 -24.25 7.13 1.50
C TYR A 183 -23.45 5.84 1.40
N LEU A 184 -23.06 5.28 2.54
CA LEU A 184 -22.62 3.89 2.63
C LEU A 184 -23.80 3.00 2.24
N ASP A 185 -23.53 1.91 1.50
CA ASP A 185 -24.56 0.97 1.04
C ASP A 185 -24.68 -0.20 2.03
N PRO A 186 -25.80 -0.36 2.77
CA PRO A 186 -26.00 -1.42 3.79
C PRO A 186 -26.05 -2.86 3.30
N ARG A 187 -25.59 -3.09 2.07
CA ARG A 187 -25.59 -4.36 1.37
C ARG A 187 -24.22 -4.65 0.76
N VAL A 188 -23.24 -3.77 0.91
CA VAL A 188 -21.91 -3.87 0.32
C VAL A 188 -20.91 -3.50 1.40
N SER A 189 -20.09 -4.47 1.78
CA SER A 189 -19.15 -4.29 2.89
C SER A 189 -18.06 -3.24 2.60
N ASP A 190 -17.76 -2.97 1.34
CA ASP A 190 -16.73 -2.05 0.85
C ASP A 190 -17.40 -1.16 -0.23
N THR A 191 -17.91 -0.01 0.20
CA THR A 191 -18.77 0.86 -0.62
C THR A 191 -17.99 1.52 -1.75
N ASP A 192 -16.72 1.88 -1.54
CA ASP A 192 -15.91 2.56 -2.53
C ASP A 192 -15.02 1.64 -3.38
N GLY A 193 -14.91 0.37 -2.99
CA GLY A 193 -14.33 -0.72 -3.74
C GLY A 193 -12.80 -0.77 -3.68
N ASP A 194 -12.20 -0.28 -2.60
CA ASP A 194 -10.76 -0.20 -2.43
C ASP A 194 -10.14 -1.43 -1.73
N GLY A 195 -10.97 -2.37 -1.28
CA GLY A 195 -10.56 -3.61 -0.62
C GLY A 195 -10.57 -3.55 0.90
N MET A 196 -10.94 -2.41 1.49
CA MET A 196 -11.16 -2.25 2.93
C MET A 196 -12.66 -2.14 3.24
N PRO A 197 -13.17 -2.85 4.26
CA PRO A 197 -14.57 -2.70 4.66
C PRO A 197 -14.89 -1.37 5.34
N ASP A 198 -16.12 -0.85 5.16
CA ASP A 198 -16.47 0.50 5.61
C ASP A 198 -16.33 0.66 7.14
N GLY A 199 -16.76 -0.34 7.92
CA GLY A 199 -16.56 -0.32 9.38
C GLY A 199 -15.10 -0.39 9.82
N TYR A 200 -14.20 -1.00 9.03
CA TYR A 200 -12.76 -0.97 9.29
C TYR A 200 -12.19 0.43 9.06
N GLU A 201 -12.52 1.06 7.94
CA GLU A 201 -12.10 2.42 7.64
C GLU A 201 -12.64 3.44 8.63
N ALA A 202 -13.92 3.33 9.01
CA ALA A 202 -14.53 4.17 10.04
C ALA A 202 -13.78 4.06 11.38
N TYR A 203 -13.35 2.85 11.74
CA TYR A 203 -12.50 2.62 12.90
C TYR A 203 -11.11 3.23 12.74
N MET A 204 -10.46 3.09 11.59
CA MET A 204 -9.14 3.68 11.31
C MET A 204 -9.17 5.21 11.35
N CYS A 205 -10.17 5.81 10.72
CA CYS A 205 -10.40 7.24 10.79
C CYS A 205 -10.62 7.72 12.23
N HIS A 206 -11.36 6.97 13.05
CA HIS A 206 -11.50 7.27 14.48
C HIS A 206 -10.15 7.20 15.22
N ARG A 207 -9.37 6.15 14.96
CA ARG A 207 -8.04 5.94 15.56
C ARG A 207 -7.06 7.05 15.22
N MET A 208 -7.07 7.56 13.99
CA MET A 208 -6.28 8.71 13.55
C MET A 208 -6.75 10.05 14.15
N GLY A 209 -7.86 10.05 14.91
CA GLY A 209 -8.43 11.27 15.48
C GLY A 209 -9.24 12.10 14.48
N GLY A 210 -9.78 11.47 13.43
CA GLY A 210 -10.63 12.11 12.42
C GLY A 210 -12.01 12.56 12.93
N PHE A 211 -12.37 12.20 14.17
CA PHE A 211 -13.61 12.63 14.80
C PHE A 211 -13.49 14.03 15.42
N ASP A 212 -14.26 15.00 14.89
CA ASP A 212 -14.38 16.32 15.51
C ASP A 212 -15.47 16.30 16.60
N PRO A 213 -15.13 16.40 17.91
CA PRO A 213 -16.11 16.38 19.00
C PRO A 213 -16.99 17.63 19.04
N VAL A 214 -16.54 18.74 18.44
CA VAL A 214 -17.34 19.97 18.34
C VAL A 214 -18.34 19.82 17.20
N ALA A 215 -17.89 19.46 16.00
CA ALA A 215 -18.75 19.25 14.83
C ALA A 215 -19.49 17.90 14.80
N LEU A 216 -19.24 17.02 15.78
CA LEU A 216 -19.79 15.65 15.88
C LEU A 216 -19.79 14.95 14.53
N ARG A 217 -18.70 15.07 13.78
CA ARG A 217 -18.60 14.60 12.40
C ARG A 217 -17.23 13.99 12.18
N TYR A 218 -17.18 12.88 11.47
CA TYR A 218 -15.96 12.29 10.96
C TYR A 218 -15.45 13.08 9.76
N THR A 219 -14.15 13.36 9.75
CA THR A 219 -13.44 13.92 8.59
C THR A 219 -12.20 13.08 8.40
N CYS A 220 -12.24 12.21 7.40
CA CYS A 220 -11.26 11.17 7.15
C CYS A 220 -10.39 11.57 5.95
N PRO A 221 -9.07 11.78 6.12
CA PRO A 221 -8.20 12.15 5.00
C PRO A 221 -7.70 10.97 4.15
N SER A 222 -7.74 9.74 4.67
CA SER A 222 -6.98 8.58 4.17
C SER A 222 -7.62 7.21 4.44
N PHE A 223 -8.82 7.18 5.04
CA PHE A 223 -9.61 6.00 5.42
C PHE A 223 -11.07 6.45 5.38
N ASP A 224 -11.54 6.82 4.19
CA ASP A 224 -12.87 7.38 3.98
C ASP A 224 -13.71 6.41 3.15
N PRO A 225 -14.68 5.70 3.74
CA PRO A 225 -15.41 4.61 3.06
C PRO A 225 -16.31 5.01 1.89
N LEU A 226 -16.29 6.28 1.52
CA LEU A 226 -16.97 6.81 0.34
C LEU A 226 -15.99 7.22 -0.77
N ASN A 227 -14.69 7.02 -0.56
CA ASN A 227 -13.63 7.55 -1.40
C ASN A 227 -12.35 6.70 -1.28
N GLY A 228 -12.25 5.69 -2.16
CA GLY A 228 -11.12 4.76 -2.29
C GLY A 228 -9.85 5.36 -2.88
N SER A 229 -9.51 6.58 -2.49
CA SER A 229 -8.25 7.27 -2.82
C SER A 229 -7.04 6.68 -2.09
N ASP A 230 -7.31 5.86 -1.10
CA ASP A 230 -6.45 5.15 -0.16
C ASP A 230 -6.11 3.73 -0.61
N LEU A 231 -6.74 3.22 -1.68
CA LEU A 231 -6.36 1.98 -2.37
C LEU A 231 -4.84 1.83 -2.58
N THR A 232 -4.16 2.93 -2.94
CA THR A 232 -2.71 2.95 -3.24
C THR A 232 -1.90 3.70 -2.19
N LEU A 233 -2.53 4.05 -1.07
CA LEU A 233 -1.88 4.81 -0.01
C LEU A 233 -1.10 3.86 0.89
N ASP A 234 0.15 4.24 1.11
CA ASP A 234 1.09 3.61 2.03
C ASP A 234 1.47 4.71 3.04
N SER A 235 0.89 4.63 4.24
CA SER A 235 0.86 5.75 5.19
C SER A 235 2.11 5.80 6.06
N ASP A 236 2.70 4.66 6.39
CA ASP A 236 3.96 4.52 7.13
C ASP A 236 5.19 4.42 6.20
N ASN A 237 4.99 4.19 4.90
CA ASN A 237 6.04 4.10 3.87
C ASN A 237 7.02 2.96 4.15
N ASP A 238 6.50 1.82 4.55
CA ASP A 238 7.26 0.62 4.90
C ASP A 238 7.44 -0.34 3.69
N GLY A 239 6.90 0.04 2.53
CA GLY A 239 7.09 -0.66 1.26
C GLY A 239 8.56 -0.87 0.87
N PHE A 240 8.80 -1.84 -0.01
CA PHE A 240 10.14 -2.27 -0.39
C PHE A 240 10.49 -1.87 -1.83
N ASP A 241 11.53 -1.04 -1.98
CA ASP A 241 12.09 -0.62 -3.28
C ASP A 241 12.87 -1.77 -3.95
N VAL A 242 12.14 -2.63 -4.65
CA VAL A 242 12.66 -3.83 -5.33
C VAL A 242 13.67 -3.45 -6.41
N ASN A 243 13.37 -2.41 -7.19
CA ASN A 243 14.18 -2.01 -8.33
C ASN A 243 15.38 -1.12 -7.94
N ARG A 244 15.36 -0.57 -6.71
CA ARG A 244 16.43 0.20 -6.07
C ARG A 244 16.74 1.53 -6.73
N ASP A 245 15.75 2.17 -7.37
CA ASP A 245 15.89 3.49 -7.96
C ASP A 245 15.71 4.64 -6.95
N GLY A 246 15.41 4.31 -5.68
CA GLY A 246 15.22 5.23 -4.58
C GLY A 246 13.81 5.82 -4.52
N VAL A 247 12.85 5.29 -5.29
CA VAL A 247 11.45 5.72 -5.32
C VAL A 247 10.53 4.51 -5.26
N LEU A 248 9.67 4.46 -4.23
CA LEU A 248 8.61 3.46 -4.17
C LEU A 248 7.54 3.73 -5.24
N SER A 249 7.53 2.88 -6.27
CA SER A 249 6.42 2.82 -7.23
C SER A 249 5.17 2.20 -6.60
N ASP A 250 4.00 2.36 -7.24
CA ASP A 250 2.72 1.84 -6.71
C ASP A 250 2.73 0.31 -6.49
N ALA A 251 3.60 -0.43 -7.21
CA ALA A 251 3.76 -1.88 -7.06
C ALA A 251 4.81 -2.28 -6.02
N GLU A 252 5.55 -1.33 -5.45
CA GLU A 252 6.58 -1.53 -4.42
C GLU A 252 6.12 -1.05 -3.04
N ARG A 253 5.00 -0.33 -2.99
CA ARG A 253 4.32 0.04 -1.76
C ARG A 253 3.71 -1.18 -1.12
N TYR A 254 3.63 -1.17 0.20
CA TYR A 254 2.75 -2.04 0.94
C TYR A 254 1.53 -1.19 1.33
N THR A 255 0.42 -1.45 0.66
CA THR A 255 -0.74 -0.54 0.71
C THR A 255 -1.71 -0.92 1.83
N ALA A 256 -2.47 0.05 2.34
CA ALA A 256 -3.38 -0.19 3.47
C ALA A 256 -4.39 -1.35 3.25
N PRO A 257 -4.96 -1.56 2.04
CA PRO A 257 -5.78 -2.74 1.77
C PRO A 257 -5.00 -4.06 1.78
N GLU A 258 -3.75 -4.08 1.30
CA GLU A 258 -2.88 -5.27 1.35
C GLU A 258 -2.52 -5.66 2.78
N GLU A 259 -2.28 -4.65 3.62
CA GLU A 259 -2.03 -4.79 5.04
C GLU A 259 -3.23 -5.32 5.81
N TYR A 260 -4.41 -4.73 5.56
CA TYR A 260 -5.67 -5.21 6.12
C TYR A 260 -5.92 -6.68 5.73
N ALA A 261 -5.73 -7.01 4.46
CA ALA A 261 -5.95 -8.34 3.91
C ALA A 261 -4.81 -9.33 4.23
N HIS A 262 -3.77 -8.91 4.95
CA HIS A 262 -2.63 -9.78 5.27
C HIS A 262 -3.09 -11.05 6.01
N GLY A 263 -2.63 -12.21 5.52
CA GLY A 263 -3.01 -13.52 6.07
C GLY A 263 -4.41 -14.03 5.67
N THR A 264 -5.20 -13.27 4.89
CA THR A 264 -6.50 -13.74 4.41
C THR A 264 -6.36 -14.94 3.48
N PRO A 265 -7.23 -15.97 3.59
CA PRO A 265 -7.22 -17.08 2.65
C PRO A 265 -7.88 -16.66 1.33
N SER A 266 -7.42 -17.25 0.21
CA SER A 266 -7.94 -16.95 -1.15
C SER A 266 -9.46 -17.12 -1.37
N ASN A 267 -10.18 -17.75 -0.44
CA ASN A 267 -11.63 -17.96 -0.48
C ASN A 267 -12.40 -17.03 0.48
N PHE A 268 -11.73 -16.02 1.04
CA PHE A 268 -12.34 -15.03 1.92
C PHE A 268 -13.16 -14.02 1.12
N THR A 269 -14.30 -13.62 1.65
CA THR A 269 -15.18 -12.59 1.08
C THR A 269 -15.85 -11.89 2.25
N ALA A 270 -15.64 -10.58 2.41
CA ALA A 270 -16.10 -9.83 3.58
C ALA A 270 -17.61 -9.97 3.79
N GLU A 271 -18.39 -9.90 2.71
CA GLU A 271 -19.86 -9.97 2.75
C GLU A 271 -20.45 -11.32 3.18
N LEU A 272 -19.62 -12.38 3.21
CA LEU A 272 -20.03 -13.70 3.68
C LEU A 272 -19.33 -14.12 4.97
N ASP A 273 -18.06 -13.75 5.08
CA ASP A 273 -17.17 -14.25 6.11
C ASP A 273 -16.96 -13.22 7.22
N GLY A 274 -17.41 -11.99 7.04
CA GLY A 274 -17.27 -10.86 7.94
C GLY A 274 -15.93 -10.15 7.84
N LEU A 275 -15.71 -9.18 8.72
CA LEU A 275 -14.44 -8.49 8.88
C LEU A 275 -13.27 -9.43 9.19
N TRP A 276 -12.08 -9.09 8.70
CA TRP A 276 -10.82 -9.77 9.00
C TRP A 276 -10.31 -9.49 10.42
N CYS A 277 -11.06 -9.98 11.39
CA CYS A 277 -10.76 -9.89 12.81
C CYS A 277 -11.21 -11.16 13.54
N TYR A 278 -10.68 -11.37 14.74
CA TYR A 278 -11.06 -12.46 15.62
C TYR A 278 -11.68 -11.87 16.89
N ALA A 279 -12.92 -12.25 17.21
CA ALA A 279 -13.62 -11.82 18.41
C ALA A 279 -14.29 -12.97 19.17
N THR A 280 -14.26 -12.89 20.50
CA THR A 280 -14.96 -13.77 21.42
C THR A 280 -16.25 -13.10 21.90
N LEU A 281 -17.40 -13.55 21.38
CA LEU A 281 -18.70 -13.03 21.83
C LEU A 281 -19.11 -13.66 23.18
N PRO A 282 -19.76 -12.93 24.10
CA PRO A 282 -20.23 -11.54 24.02
C PRO A 282 -19.31 -10.50 24.69
N GLU A 283 -18.17 -10.95 25.22
CA GLU A 283 -17.22 -10.14 26.02
C GLU A 283 -16.00 -9.86 25.14
N GLY A 284 -15.87 -8.64 24.61
CA GLY A 284 -14.72 -8.27 23.78
C GLY A 284 -13.47 -7.85 24.58
N ALA A 285 -12.48 -7.27 23.90
CA ALA A 285 -11.17 -6.97 24.49
C ALA A 285 -11.26 -5.98 25.67
N VAL A 286 -10.48 -6.25 26.72
CA VAL A 286 -10.27 -5.28 27.83
C VAL A 286 -9.38 -4.11 27.39
N LEU A 287 -8.48 -4.37 26.43
CA LEU A 287 -7.59 -3.38 25.84
C LEU A 287 -8.30 -2.70 24.66
N LYS A 288 -8.01 -1.41 24.44
CA LYS A 288 -8.65 -0.61 23.38
C LYS A 288 -7.68 -0.06 22.35
N ASN A 289 -6.39 -0.35 22.54
CA ASN A 289 -5.35 0.08 21.63
C ASN A 289 -5.13 -1.02 20.61
N TRP A 290 -4.64 -0.63 19.43
CA TRP A 290 -4.27 -1.56 18.39
C TRP A 290 -3.41 -2.74 18.91
N PRO A 291 -3.66 -3.96 18.41
CA PRO A 291 -4.67 -4.38 17.43
C PRO A 291 -6.00 -4.81 18.06
N TYR A 292 -6.20 -4.55 19.35
CA TYR A 292 -7.39 -4.99 20.06
C TYR A 292 -8.62 -4.17 19.65
N LEU A 293 -9.72 -4.88 19.45
CA LEU A 293 -11.01 -4.29 19.13
C LEU A 293 -11.62 -3.64 20.37
N PRO A 294 -12.04 -2.36 20.32
CA PRO A 294 -12.65 -1.71 21.46
C PRO A 294 -13.98 -2.38 21.80
N SER A 295 -14.11 -2.87 23.04
CA SER A 295 -15.35 -3.53 23.49
C SER A 295 -16.12 -2.77 24.59
N GLY A 296 -17.38 -3.16 24.76
CA GLY A 296 -18.24 -2.76 25.87
C GLY A 296 -19.19 -1.59 25.58
N ALA A 297 -19.98 -1.22 26.59
CA ALA A 297 -21.04 -0.19 26.48
C ALA A 297 -20.53 1.24 26.17
N ASN A 298 -19.22 1.48 26.26
CA ASN A 298 -18.58 2.76 25.93
C ASN A 298 -17.68 2.66 24.68
N ALA A 299 -17.75 1.57 23.91
CA ALA A 299 -17.11 1.52 22.60
C ALA A 299 -17.84 2.49 21.65
N THR A 300 -17.11 3.06 20.70
CA THR A 300 -17.68 3.94 19.68
C THR A 300 -18.39 3.14 18.59
N PHE A 301 -17.87 1.96 18.28
CA PHE A 301 -18.42 1.01 17.33
C PHE A 301 -18.73 -0.28 18.08
N HIS A 302 -20.01 -0.61 18.20
CA HIS A 302 -20.44 -1.78 18.98
C HIS A 302 -20.52 -3.06 18.13
N ASN A 303 -20.72 -2.91 16.82
CA ASN A 303 -21.00 -4.01 15.89
C ASN A 303 -19.75 -4.68 15.33
N LEU A 304 -18.56 -4.06 15.46
CA LEU A 304 -17.28 -4.64 15.03
C LEU A 304 -17.05 -6.07 15.55
N LEU A 305 -17.39 -6.36 16.80
CA LEU A 305 -17.18 -7.70 17.38
C LEU A 305 -18.08 -8.77 16.75
N SER A 306 -19.32 -8.42 16.39
CA SER A 306 -20.26 -9.34 15.75
C SER A 306 -19.98 -9.55 14.27
N ALA A 307 -19.32 -8.57 13.63
CA ALA A 307 -18.91 -8.62 12.24
C ALA A 307 -17.63 -9.44 12.01
N CYS A 308 -16.83 -9.70 13.04
CA CYS A 308 -15.60 -10.48 12.89
C CYS A 308 -15.83 -11.89 12.36
N THR A 309 -14.89 -12.34 11.52
CA THR A 309 -14.93 -13.68 10.97
C THR A 309 -14.83 -14.78 12.03
N SER A 310 -15.63 -15.82 11.84
CA SER A 310 -15.59 -17.03 12.68
C SER A 310 -14.60 -18.09 12.19
N ARG A 311 -13.96 -17.86 11.03
CA ARG A 311 -13.10 -18.84 10.36
C ARG A 311 -11.63 -18.72 10.76
N ALA A 312 -11.18 -17.50 11.01
CA ALA A 312 -9.80 -17.25 11.35
C ALA A 312 -9.58 -17.35 12.86
N VAL A 313 -8.40 -17.81 13.24
CA VAL A 313 -7.99 -17.92 14.64
C VAL A 313 -6.63 -17.26 14.74
N ASN A 314 -6.46 -16.33 15.67
CA ASN A 314 -5.15 -15.73 15.87
C ASN A 314 -4.28 -16.65 16.75
N PRO A 315 -2.95 -16.74 16.50
CA PRO A 315 -2.06 -17.49 17.36
C PRO A 315 -1.96 -16.92 18.78
N VAL A 316 -2.22 -15.61 18.94
CA VAL A 316 -2.09 -14.90 20.23
C VAL A 316 -3.17 -13.84 20.42
N GLY A 317 -3.78 -13.82 21.61
CA GLY A 317 -4.77 -12.80 21.97
C GLY A 317 -6.18 -13.15 21.53
N GLU A 318 -7.14 -12.44 22.13
CA GLU A 318 -8.56 -12.50 21.82
C GLU A 318 -8.99 -11.09 21.41
N ASP A 319 -10.03 -10.97 20.56
CA ASP A 319 -10.66 -9.69 20.19
C ASP A 319 -9.72 -8.68 19.51
N LEU A 320 -9.23 -8.99 18.31
CA LEU A 320 -8.25 -8.19 17.57
C LEU A 320 -8.40 -8.27 16.05
N TRP A 321 -7.84 -7.28 15.35
CA TRP A 321 -7.63 -7.29 13.89
C TRP A 321 -6.56 -8.30 13.49
N LEU A 322 -6.72 -9.00 12.38
CA LEU A 322 -5.80 -10.09 11.99
C LEU A 322 -4.69 -9.67 11.00
N GLY A 323 -4.90 -8.63 10.19
CA GLY A 323 -3.89 -8.07 9.28
C GLY A 323 -2.81 -7.27 9.99
N THR A 324 -1.87 -6.67 9.24
CA THR A 324 -0.84 -5.73 9.73
C THR A 324 -1.46 -4.34 10.01
N ASP A 325 -0.67 -3.40 10.53
CA ASP A 325 -1.10 -2.07 10.94
C ASP A 325 -0.73 -0.98 9.91
N PRO A 326 -1.68 -0.45 9.12
CA PRO A 326 -1.35 0.52 8.07
C PRO A 326 -0.83 1.89 8.51
N LEU A 327 -0.57 2.06 9.79
CA LEU A 327 -0.07 3.28 10.40
C LEU A 327 1.28 3.08 11.09
N LEU A 328 1.79 1.84 11.15
CA LEU A 328 3.02 1.47 11.82
C LEU A 328 3.79 0.48 10.95
N ASP A 329 5.01 0.86 10.64
CA ASP A 329 5.94 0.13 9.78
C ASP A 329 6.29 -1.29 10.23
N ASP A 330 6.06 -1.65 11.49
CA ASP A 330 6.52 -2.91 12.08
C ASP A 330 5.46 -3.46 13.05
N SER A 331 4.66 -4.41 12.55
CA SER A 331 3.41 -4.89 13.13
C SER A 331 3.55 -6.12 14.00
N ASP A 332 4.76 -6.59 14.28
CA ASP A 332 5.00 -7.79 15.07
C ASP A 332 4.21 -7.86 16.38
N ARG A 333 3.59 -9.02 16.62
CA ARG A 333 2.65 -9.21 17.74
C ARG A 333 3.07 -10.30 18.67
N TYR A 334 3.79 -11.29 18.16
CA TYR A 334 4.16 -12.46 18.93
C TYR A 334 5.59 -12.91 18.68
N LEU A 335 6.11 -13.67 19.65
CA LEU A 335 7.39 -14.35 19.55
C LEU A 335 7.16 -15.84 19.71
N TRP A 336 7.70 -16.64 18.80
CA TRP A 336 7.82 -18.07 18.96
C TRP A 336 9.15 -18.43 19.61
N ASP A 337 9.13 -19.17 20.73
CA ASP A 337 10.33 -19.49 21.53
C ASP A 337 10.84 -20.93 21.37
N GLY A 338 10.37 -21.69 20.38
CA GLY A 338 10.64 -23.12 20.26
C GLY A 338 9.56 -24.03 20.84
N PHE A 339 8.73 -23.51 21.74
CA PHE A 339 7.79 -24.31 22.54
C PHE A 339 6.39 -23.70 22.61
N SER A 340 6.31 -22.38 22.70
CA SER A 340 5.08 -21.62 22.90
C SER A 340 5.14 -20.26 22.23
N ILE A 341 3.98 -19.81 21.79
CA ILE A 341 3.82 -18.47 21.23
C ILE A 341 3.58 -17.49 22.38
N ARG A 342 4.32 -16.38 22.41
CA ARG A 342 4.26 -15.36 23.46
C ARG A 342 3.82 -14.00 22.90
N PRO A 343 2.78 -13.35 23.47
CA PRO A 343 2.44 -11.96 23.12
C PRO A 343 3.57 -11.01 23.48
N LEU A 344 3.76 -9.98 22.65
CA LEU A 344 4.80 -8.97 22.86
C LEU A 344 4.32 -7.71 23.60
N TYR A 345 3.00 -7.55 23.75
CA TYR A 345 2.40 -6.35 24.33
C TYR A 345 3.00 -5.95 25.69
N PRO A 346 3.31 -4.65 25.89
CA PRO A 346 3.05 -3.50 25.01
C PRO A 346 4.20 -3.16 24.02
N SER A 347 5.20 -4.03 23.87
CA SER A 347 6.26 -3.83 22.87
C SER A 347 5.78 -4.37 21.53
N PHE A 348 6.08 -3.64 20.47
CA PHE A 348 5.89 -4.05 19.09
C PHE A 348 7.27 -4.17 18.43
N GLY A 349 7.29 -4.87 17.32
CA GLY A 349 8.33 -4.79 16.32
C GLY A 349 9.64 -5.55 16.53
N ASP A 350 10.23 -6.08 15.47
CA ASP A 350 11.57 -6.65 15.47
C ASP A 350 12.64 -5.76 14.84
N GLY A 351 12.24 -4.63 14.28
CA GLY A 351 13.10 -3.68 13.57
C GLY A 351 13.23 -3.98 12.09
N ILE A 352 12.51 -4.97 11.56
CA ILE A 352 12.27 -5.21 10.15
C ILE A 352 10.87 -4.66 9.81
N PRO A 353 10.70 -3.88 8.72
CA PRO A 353 9.38 -3.39 8.34
C PRO A 353 8.50 -4.47 7.69
N ASP A 354 7.17 -4.35 7.83
CA ASP A 354 6.22 -5.36 7.34
C ASP A 354 6.34 -5.55 5.82
N GLY A 355 6.45 -4.45 5.06
CA GLY A 355 6.64 -4.49 3.61
C GLY A 355 7.90 -5.24 3.17
N TRP A 356 8.98 -5.18 3.95
CA TRP A 356 10.18 -5.99 3.72
C TRP A 356 9.91 -7.47 3.99
N GLU A 357 9.32 -7.78 5.14
CA GLU A 357 9.02 -9.15 5.55
C GLU A 357 8.12 -9.85 4.53
N VAL A 358 7.04 -9.20 4.10
CA VAL A 358 6.11 -9.73 3.09
C VAL A 358 6.82 -9.99 1.76
N HIS A 359 7.71 -9.09 1.33
CA HIS A 359 8.45 -9.27 0.08
C HIS A 359 9.35 -10.53 0.09
N PHE A 360 10.01 -10.79 1.22
CA PHE A 360 10.88 -11.96 1.39
C PHE A 360 10.14 -13.22 1.90
N GLY A 361 8.83 -13.13 2.11
CA GLY A 361 8.00 -14.26 2.53
C GLY A 361 8.13 -14.62 4.01
N LEU A 362 8.55 -13.65 4.83
CA LEU A 362 8.53 -13.71 6.29
C LEU A 362 7.10 -13.38 6.79
N ASP A 363 6.84 -13.66 8.06
CA ASP A 363 5.55 -13.36 8.70
C ASP A 363 5.66 -12.05 9.50
N PRO A 364 5.07 -10.93 9.03
CA PRO A 364 5.19 -9.61 9.66
C PRO A 364 4.52 -9.49 11.04
N LEU A 365 3.87 -10.57 11.50
CA LEU A 365 3.31 -10.62 12.84
C LEU A 365 4.21 -11.40 13.83
N ASN A 366 5.30 -12.02 13.34
CA ASN A 366 6.13 -12.98 14.06
C ASN A 366 7.59 -12.57 14.24
N ARG A 367 7.86 -11.78 15.26
CA ARG A 367 9.18 -11.33 15.76
C ARG A 367 10.31 -12.34 15.88
N SER A 368 10.02 -13.65 15.85
CA SER A 368 11.09 -14.66 15.86
C SER A 368 11.82 -14.73 14.51
N ASN A 369 11.16 -14.34 13.43
CA ASN A 369 11.69 -14.45 12.08
C ASN A 369 12.94 -13.56 11.88
N ALA A 370 13.06 -12.42 12.58
CA ALA A 370 14.25 -11.56 12.58
C ALA A 370 15.58 -12.25 12.94
N LEU A 371 15.55 -13.38 13.66
CA LEU A 371 16.76 -14.13 14.06
C LEU A 371 16.94 -15.42 13.27
N GLU A 372 16.02 -15.73 12.35
CA GLU A 372 16.15 -16.89 11.49
C GLU A 372 17.14 -16.58 10.35
N ASP A 373 17.83 -17.62 9.88
CA ASP A 373 18.71 -17.59 8.70
C ASP A 373 18.21 -18.68 7.72
N PRO A 374 17.17 -18.39 6.92
CA PRO A 374 16.51 -19.41 6.09
C PRO A 374 17.36 -19.93 4.93
N ASP A 375 18.33 -19.16 4.43
CA ASP A 375 19.18 -19.52 3.29
C ASP A 375 20.59 -19.97 3.70
N ALA A 376 20.95 -19.83 4.98
CA ALA A 376 22.15 -20.36 5.61
C ALA A 376 23.44 -19.87 4.94
N ASP A 377 23.47 -18.59 4.58
CA ASP A 377 24.58 -17.95 3.86
C ASP A 377 25.66 -17.36 4.79
N GLY A 378 25.49 -17.52 6.11
CA GLY A 378 26.43 -17.15 7.16
C GLY A 378 27.85 -17.70 7.00
N TRP A 379 28.82 -17.07 7.68
CA TRP A 379 30.25 -17.35 7.52
C TRP A 379 30.92 -17.82 8.82
N ASP A 380 31.59 -18.98 8.74
CA ASP A 380 32.39 -19.57 9.84
C ASP A 380 33.65 -18.73 10.09
N ALA A 381 33.50 -17.66 10.88
CA ALA A 381 34.53 -16.69 11.18
C ALA A 381 35.63 -17.30 12.03
N ASN A 382 35.27 -18.19 12.95
CA ASN A 382 36.18 -18.77 13.92
C ASN A 382 36.86 -20.08 13.42
N ARG A 383 36.34 -20.67 12.34
CA ARG A 383 36.81 -21.88 11.65
C ARG A 383 36.70 -23.16 12.48
N ASP A 384 35.68 -23.27 13.32
CA ASP A 384 35.41 -24.47 14.11
C ASP A 384 34.57 -25.52 13.35
N GLY A 385 34.12 -25.18 12.14
CA GLY A 385 33.38 -26.05 11.24
C GLY A 385 31.86 -26.00 11.45
N GLY A 386 31.35 -25.02 12.20
CA GLY A 386 29.93 -24.71 12.31
C GLY A 386 29.64 -23.25 11.99
N ILE A 387 28.35 -22.95 11.81
CA ILE A 387 27.81 -21.58 11.81
C ILE A 387 26.97 -21.48 13.08
N SER A 388 27.30 -20.53 13.94
CA SER A 388 26.54 -20.26 15.16
C SER A 388 25.37 -19.31 14.90
N GLU A 389 24.18 -19.72 15.32
CA GLU A 389 22.94 -18.93 15.26
C GLU A 389 23.02 -17.65 16.11
N ASP A 390 22.21 -16.66 15.74
CA ASP A 390 22.04 -15.45 16.53
C ASP A 390 21.17 -15.66 17.76
N LEU A 391 21.70 -15.27 18.93
CA LEU A 391 21.02 -15.48 20.21
C LEU A 391 19.99 -14.39 20.53
N ALA A 392 20.17 -13.18 19.99
CA ALA A 392 19.32 -12.03 20.26
C ALA A 392 19.55 -10.91 19.24
N ARG A 393 18.52 -10.08 19.01
CA ARG A 393 18.53 -8.91 18.11
C ARG A 393 19.43 -7.75 18.56
N THR A 394 20.07 -7.84 19.72
CA THR A 394 20.98 -6.79 20.17
C THR A 394 22.25 -6.82 19.34
N GLU A 395 22.75 -5.67 18.92
CA GLU A 395 23.99 -5.55 18.13
C GLU A 395 25.18 -6.33 18.71
N THR A 396 25.27 -6.45 20.04
CA THR A 396 26.33 -7.24 20.69
C THR A 396 26.19 -8.74 20.55
N ALA A 397 24.96 -9.24 20.41
CA ALA A 397 24.69 -10.67 20.23
C ALA A 397 24.80 -11.06 18.76
N LEU A 398 24.27 -10.24 17.85
CA LEU A 398 24.44 -10.41 16.40
C LEU A 398 25.92 -10.51 16.00
N LYS A 399 26.77 -9.59 16.50
CA LYS A 399 28.24 -9.65 16.27
C LYS A 399 28.95 -10.90 16.80
N VAL A 400 28.31 -11.67 17.68
CA VAL A 400 28.86 -12.91 18.24
C VAL A 400 28.39 -14.12 17.44
N GLY A 401 27.20 -14.05 16.82
CA GLY A 401 26.75 -15.04 15.87
C GLY A 401 27.58 -15.03 14.59
N GLU A 402 27.45 -16.11 13.83
CA GLU A 402 28.08 -16.31 12.53
C GLU A 402 27.06 -16.52 11.41
N ALA A 403 25.82 -16.86 11.77
CA ALA A 403 24.66 -16.79 10.89
C ALA A 403 24.47 -15.35 10.41
N LEU A 404 23.91 -15.19 9.22
CA LEU A 404 23.46 -13.89 8.74
C LEU A 404 21.94 -13.90 8.84
N SER A 405 21.41 -13.46 9.99
CA SER A 405 19.96 -13.48 10.19
C SER A 405 19.25 -12.47 9.29
N THR A 406 17.95 -12.69 9.05
CA THR A 406 17.10 -11.77 8.26
C THR A 406 17.15 -10.32 8.74
N LEU A 407 17.30 -10.09 10.05
CA LEU A 407 17.53 -8.74 10.60
C LEU A 407 18.87 -8.16 10.17
N GLU A 408 19.95 -8.95 10.18
CA GLU A 408 21.24 -8.49 9.68
C GLU A 408 21.21 -8.23 8.18
N GLU A 409 20.50 -9.04 7.39
CA GLU A 409 20.26 -8.78 5.97
C GLU A 409 19.54 -7.44 5.76
N TYR A 410 18.48 -7.18 6.52
CA TYR A 410 17.77 -5.90 6.48
C TYR A 410 18.68 -4.73 6.86
N LEU A 411 19.50 -4.87 7.91
CA LEU A 411 20.45 -3.84 8.32
C LEU A 411 21.53 -3.58 7.25
N VAL A 412 21.98 -4.62 6.55
CA VAL A 412 22.88 -4.52 5.40
C VAL A 412 22.21 -3.82 4.22
N HIS A 413 20.91 -4.04 4.01
CA HIS A 413 20.14 -3.33 2.99
C HIS A 413 19.98 -1.85 3.31
N TYR A 414 19.57 -1.51 4.53
CA TYR A 414 19.26 -0.13 4.91
C TYR A 414 20.49 0.79 4.84
N ASP A 415 21.69 0.29 5.20
CA ASP A 415 23.02 0.94 5.22
C ASP A 415 23.03 2.49 5.13
N ASN A 416 22.25 3.14 6.00
CA ASN A 416 22.07 4.60 6.05
C ASN A 416 21.84 5.29 4.68
N GLY A 417 21.09 4.65 3.78
CA GLY A 417 20.81 5.14 2.43
C GLY A 417 21.85 4.76 1.37
N ASN A 418 22.84 3.93 1.71
CA ASN A 418 23.74 3.33 0.73
C ASN A 418 23.22 1.96 0.30
N THR A 419 22.57 1.87 -0.86
CA THR A 419 22.13 0.57 -1.34
C THR A 419 23.33 -0.32 -1.69
N VAL A 420 23.40 -1.52 -1.10
CA VAL A 420 24.41 -2.53 -1.45
C VAL A 420 24.01 -3.21 -2.75
N TYR A 421 24.81 -3.05 -3.80
CA TYR A 421 24.60 -3.74 -5.09
C TYR A 421 25.49 -4.97 -5.17
N PRO A 422 24.96 -6.14 -5.58
CA PRO A 422 25.81 -7.24 -5.99
C PRO A 422 26.59 -6.79 -7.24
N GLY A 423 27.89 -6.56 -7.11
CA GLY A 423 28.73 -6.08 -8.20
C GLY A 423 29.96 -5.31 -7.74
N LEU A 424 30.66 -4.71 -8.70
CA LEU A 424 31.77 -3.79 -8.43
C LEU A 424 31.27 -2.36 -8.55
N LYS A 425 31.48 -1.54 -7.52
CA LYS A 425 31.32 -0.08 -7.63
C LYS A 425 32.69 0.53 -7.92
N THR A 426 32.77 1.39 -8.92
CA THR A 426 33.98 2.16 -9.23
C THR A 426 33.68 3.65 -9.10
N THR A 427 34.63 4.40 -8.55
CA THR A 427 34.57 5.85 -8.45
C THR A 427 35.96 6.42 -8.71
N LEU A 428 36.01 7.63 -9.29
CA LEU A 428 37.28 8.31 -9.51
C LEU A 428 37.80 8.89 -8.19
N LEU A 429 39.10 8.79 -7.96
CA LEU A 429 39.71 9.28 -6.73
C LEU A 429 39.47 10.79 -6.55
N GLY A 430 38.62 11.17 -5.58
CA GLY A 430 38.25 12.55 -5.28
C GLY A 430 36.86 12.98 -5.76
N ASP A 431 36.08 12.06 -6.33
CA ASP A 431 34.65 12.25 -6.59
C ASP A 431 33.85 11.65 -5.41
N GLU A 432 33.07 12.47 -4.71
CA GLU A 432 32.30 12.01 -3.53
C GLU A 432 30.88 11.54 -3.90
N ASP A 433 30.34 11.99 -5.03
CA ASP A 433 28.94 11.78 -5.40
C ASP A 433 28.74 10.87 -6.64
N GLY A 434 29.81 10.63 -7.43
CA GLY A 434 29.75 9.83 -8.65
C GLY A 434 30.31 8.42 -8.47
N PHE A 435 29.47 7.39 -8.60
CA PHE A 435 29.92 6.00 -8.76
C PHE A 435 29.29 5.35 -9.99
N GLU A 436 30.06 4.50 -10.66
CA GLU A 436 29.58 3.60 -11.70
C GLU A 436 29.45 2.20 -11.10
N ALA A 437 28.25 1.63 -11.12
CA ALA A 437 27.99 0.27 -10.66
C ALA A 437 28.10 -0.69 -11.85
N MET A 438 28.95 -1.71 -11.70
CA MET A 438 29.01 -2.87 -12.58
C MET A 438 28.28 -4.03 -11.90
N PRO A 439 26.99 -4.28 -12.24
CA PRO A 439 26.21 -5.31 -11.57
C PRO A 439 26.77 -6.72 -11.87
N LEU A 440 26.66 -7.62 -10.90
CA LEU A 440 26.88 -9.05 -11.10
C LEU A 440 25.74 -9.61 -11.95
N VAL A 441 26.01 -9.82 -13.25
CA VAL A 441 25.09 -10.49 -14.17
C VAL A 441 25.42 -11.98 -14.16
N TYR A 442 24.44 -12.83 -13.83
CA TYR A 442 24.59 -14.28 -13.90
C TYR A 442 24.33 -14.85 -15.30
N ASP A 443 23.70 -14.08 -16.19
CA ASP A 443 23.41 -14.46 -17.58
C ASP A 443 24.53 -14.02 -18.53
N VAL A 444 25.72 -14.58 -18.31
CA VAL A 444 26.89 -14.31 -19.13
C VAL A 444 26.96 -15.39 -20.22
N PRO A 445 27.03 -15.03 -21.53
CA PRO A 445 27.19 -16.00 -22.60
C PRO A 445 28.41 -16.89 -22.34
N GLU A 446 28.36 -18.18 -22.69
CA GLU A 446 29.47 -19.15 -22.46
C GLU A 446 30.84 -18.67 -22.98
N THR A 447 30.85 -17.72 -23.92
CA THR A 447 32.05 -17.14 -24.51
C THR A 447 32.70 -16.03 -23.68
N THR A 448 32.06 -15.55 -22.63
CA THR A 448 32.49 -14.41 -21.84
C THR A 448 32.96 -14.88 -20.47
N LEU A 449 34.21 -14.58 -20.13
CA LEU A 449 34.80 -14.90 -18.83
C LEU A 449 34.33 -13.86 -17.80
N ALA A 450 33.64 -14.30 -16.75
CA ALA A 450 33.27 -13.47 -15.61
C ALA A 450 34.15 -13.83 -14.40
N VAL A 451 34.74 -12.81 -13.75
CA VAL A 451 35.45 -12.99 -12.48
C VAL A 451 34.48 -12.68 -11.35
N MET A 452 33.96 -13.71 -10.68
CA MET A 452 33.01 -13.58 -9.58
C MET A 452 33.74 -13.62 -8.24
N HIS A 453 34.48 -12.54 -7.91
CA HIS A 453 35.18 -12.45 -6.62
C HIS A 453 34.99 -11.04 -6.01
N HIS A 454 34.52 -10.98 -4.76
CA HIS A 454 34.16 -9.72 -4.10
C HIS A 454 35.35 -8.77 -3.86
N ASP A 455 36.55 -9.31 -3.68
CA ASP A 455 37.76 -8.53 -3.37
C ASP A 455 38.72 -8.35 -4.58
N ILE A 456 38.19 -8.11 -5.78
CA ILE A 456 39.05 -7.76 -6.93
C ILE A 456 39.54 -6.32 -6.76
N ARG A 457 40.87 -6.16 -6.66
CA ARG A 457 41.55 -4.87 -6.51
C ARG A 457 42.04 -4.31 -7.84
N ALA A 458 42.40 -5.18 -8.77
CA ALA A 458 42.83 -4.80 -10.10
C ALA A 458 42.57 -5.94 -11.09
N LEU A 459 42.19 -5.56 -12.31
CA LEU A 459 42.13 -6.43 -13.49
C LEU A 459 43.09 -5.84 -14.52
N GLU A 460 44.09 -6.62 -14.91
CA GLU A 460 45.06 -6.21 -15.92
C GLU A 460 45.16 -7.29 -17.01
N GLU A 461 45.17 -6.89 -18.27
CA GLU A 461 45.33 -7.80 -19.39
C GLU A 461 46.75 -7.66 -19.95
N HIS A 462 47.47 -8.78 -20.02
CA HIS A 462 48.80 -8.82 -20.63
C HIS A 462 48.97 -10.11 -21.43
N ASP A 463 49.38 -9.99 -22.69
CA ASP A 463 49.63 -11.12 -23.61
C ASP A 463 48.48 -12.15 -23.68
N GLY A 464 47.23 -11.70 -23.73
CA GLY A 464 46.05 -12.58 -23.83
C GLY A 464 45.73 -13.37 -22.55
N SER A 465 46.38 -13.02 -21.44
CA SER A 465 46.03 -13.49 -20.10
C SER A 465 45.49 -12.32 -19.27
N VAL A 466 44.36 -12.56 -18.59
CA VAL A 466 43.76 -11.65 -17.62
C VAL A 466 44.30 -11.98 -16.23
N TYR A 467 44.82 -10.97 -15.56
CA TYR A 467 45.32 -11.03 -14.20
C TYR A 467 44.28 -10.40 -13.28
N ALA A 468 43.60 -11.22 -12.47
CA ALA A 468 42.71 -10.76 -11.43
C ALA A 468 43.46 -10.73 -10.09
N MET A 469 43.76 -9.54 -9.59
CA MET A 469 44.44 -9.34 -8.31
C MET A 469 43.42 -9.14 -7.19
N THR A 470 43.57 -9.89 -6.11
CA THR A 470 42.82 -9.75 -4.86
C THR A 470 43.77 -9.46 -3.70
N LYS A 471 43.27 -9.14 -2.50
CA LYS A 471 44.11 -8.99 -1.29
C LYS A 471 44.92 -10.25 -0.98
N TYR A 472 44.42 -11.41 -1.39
CA TYR A 472 44.98 -12.71 -1.07
C TYR A 472 45.91 -13.28 -2.15
N GLY A 473 45.94 -12.70 -3.36
CA GLY A 473 46.82 -13.16 -4.42
C GLY A 473 46.48 -12.67 -5.81
N ILE A 474 47.08 -13.29 -6.82
CA ILE A 474 46.85 -13.00 -8.24
C ILE A 474 46.37 -14.29 -8.89
N SER A 475 45.19 -14.26 -9.50
CA SER A 475 44.66 -15.33 -10.35
C SER A 475 44.91 -14.96 -11.80
N VAL A 476 45.37 -15.93 -12.61
CA VAL A 476 45.67 -15.73 -14.02
C VAL A 476 44.70 -16.57 -14.85
N VAL A 477 43.95 -15.91 -15.73
CA VAL A 477 42.99 -16.54 -16.64
C VAL A 477 43.51 -16.36 -18.07
N ASN A 478 43.76 -17.44 -18.78
CA ASN A 478 44.26 -17.39 -20.16
C ASN A 478 43.10 -17.61 -21.14
N HIS A 479 42.93 -16.70 -22.10
CA HIS A 479 41.88 -16.79 -23.12
C HIS A 479 42.04 -18.02 -24.05
N GLU A 480 43.24 -18.59 -24.18
CA GLU A 480 43.52 -19.70 -25.11
C GLU A 480 43.24 -21.11 -24.52
N ALA A 481 42.92 -21.23 -23.23
CA ALA A 481 42.74 -22.53 -22.59
C ALA A 481 41.35 -23.17 -22.83
N ASN A 482 40.36 -22.43 -23.33
CA ASN A 482 39.00 -22.94 -23.57
C ASN A 482 38.80 -23.59 -24.96
N THR A 483 39.87 -23.88 -25.69
CA THR A 483 39.82 -24.75 -26.87
C THR A 483 40.68 -26.00 -26.69
N GLN A 484 40.41 -26.80 -25.64
CA GLN A 484 40.62 -28.25 -25.67
C GLN A 484 40.11 -28.96 -24.40
N SER A 485 39.33 -30.02 -24.65
CA SER A 485 38.78 -31.09 -23.78
C SER A 485 37.54 -30.78 -22.96
#